data_AF-A0A382UH80-F1
#
_entry.id   AF-A0A382UH80-F1
#
_cell.length_a   1.000
_cell.length_b   1.000
_cell.length_c   1.000
_cell.angle_alpha   90.00
_cell.angle_beta   90.00
_cell.angle_gamma   90.00
#
_symmetry.space_group_name_H-M   'P 1'
#
loop_
_entity.id
_entity.type
_entity.pdbx_description
1 polymer ?
#
loop_
_entity_poly.entity_id
_entity_poly.type
_entity_poly.pdbx_seq_one_letter_code
_entity_poly.pdbx_strand_id
1 'polypeptide(L)'
;VLARLWEVLFVATRLGLTSFGGPVAHLGYFRAEYVERRKWLTEQTYADLVALCQLLPGPASSQVGIGVGIKRAGILGGMVAWLGFTLPSAAVLILFTYGVAQAGDMSDAA
;
A
#
# COMPACT_ATOMS: atom_id res chain seq x y z
N VAL A 1 -6.58 -14.48 14.78
CA VAL A 1 -6.48 -13.03 14.52
C VAL A 1 -5.06 -12.62 14.14
N LEU A 2 -4.06 -12.90 14.99
CA LEU A 2 -2.66 -12.52 14.74
C LEU A 2 -2.08 -13.03 13.41
N ALA A 3 -2.36 -14.29 13.05
CA ALA A 3 -1.91 -14.85 11.76
C ALA A 3 -2.44 -14.08 10.54
N ARG A 4 -3.69 -13.57 10.60
CA ARG A 4 -4.26 -12.76 9.52
C ARG A 4 -3.63 -11.37 9.45
N LEU A 5 -3.28 -10.77 10.60
CA LEU A 5 -2.57 -9.49 10.63
C LEU A 5 -1.17 -9.62 10.01
N TRP A 6 -0.43 -10.68 10.36
CA TRP A 6 0.86 -10.98 9.73
C TRP A 6 0.74 -11.20 8.22
N GLU A 7 -0.30 -11.92 7.78
CA GLU A 7 -0.57 -12.13 6.36
C GLU A 7 -0.80 -10.79 5.64
N VAL A 8 -1.63 -9.90 6.21
CA VAL A 8 -1.89 -8.56 5.65
C VAL A 8 -0.61 -7.73 5.61
N LEU A 9 0.18 -7.72 6.69
CA LEU A 9 1.43 -6.96 6.75
C LEU A 9 2.38 -7.37 5.64
N PHE A 10 2.69 -8.66 5.52
CA PHE A 10 3.65 -9.17 4.56
C PHE A 10 3.23 -8.86 3.12
N VAL A 11 1.93 -8.99 2.82
CA VAL A 11 1.39 -8.71 1.49
C VAL A 11 1.45 -7.23 1.18
N ALA A 12 1.00 -6.38 2.11
CA ALA A 12 1.00 -4.95 1.93
C ALA A 12 2.42 -4.40 1.79
N THR A 13 3.38 -4.89 2.58
CA THR A 13 4.80 -4.55 2.46
C THR A 13 5.38 -4.93 1.13
N ARG A 14 5.12 -6.15 0.66
CA ARG A 14 5.61 -6.56 -0.65
C ARG A 14 4.98 -5.71 -1.76
N LEU A 15 3.68 -5.44 -1.70
CA LEU A 15 3.02 -4.56 -2.67
C LEU A 15 3.54 -3.12 -2.61
N GLY A 16 3.85 -2.58 -1.43
CA GLY A 16 4.47 -1.26 -1.28
C GLY A 16 5.84 -1.17 -1.94
N LEU A 17 6.58 -2.28 -1.98
CA LEU A 17 7.88 -2.38 -2.65
C LEU A 17 7.79 -2.65 -4.17
N THR A 18 6.67 -3.18 -4.67
CA THR A 18 6.55 -3.63 -6.08
C THR A 18 5.56 -2.83 -6.91
N SER A 19 4.68 -2.02 -6.30
CA SER A 19 3.64 -1.30 -7.04
C SER A 19 4.19 0.03 -7.56
N PHE A 20 4.62 0.04 -8.83
CA PHE A 20 5.06 1.24 -9.53
C PHE A 20 4.09 1.60 -10.66
N GLY A 21 4.09 2.86 -11.10
CA GLY A 21 3.25 3.32 -12.22
C GLY A 21 1.98 4.09 -11.81
N GLY A 22 1.90 4.53 -10.55
CA GLY A 22 0.84 5.42 -10.07
C GLY A 22 -0.46 4.71 -9.65
N PRO A 23 -1.50 5.46 -9.25
CA PRO A 23 -2.68 4.91 -8.59
C PRO A 23 -3.42 3.84 -9.41
N VAL A 24 -3.57 4.03 -10.72
CA VAL A 24 -4.25 3.06 -11.59
C VAL A 24 -3.48 1.75 -11.66
N ALA A 25 -2.16 1.81 -11.77
CA ALA A 25 -1.32 0.61 -11.74
C ALA A 25 -1.42 -0.11 -10.39
N HIS A 26 -1.40 0.62 -9.27
CA HIS A 26 -1.57 0.06 -7.93
C HIS A 26 -2.89 -0.73 -7.82
N LEU A 27 -3.99 -0.18 -8.33
CA LEU A 27 -5.28 -0.88 -8.35
C LEU A 27 -5.24 -2.15 -9.23
N GLY A 28 -4.46 -2.16 -10.31
CA GLY A 28 -4.19 -3.37 -11.08
C GLY A 28 -3.44 -4.44 -10.26
N TYR A 29 -2.34 -4.06 -9.60
CA TYR A 29 -1.58 -4.97 -8.72
C TYR A 29 -2.43 -5.52 -7.58
N PHE A 30 -3.27 -4.68 -6.99
CA PHE A 30 -4.15 -5.06 -5.88
C PHE A 30 -5.23 -6.04 -6.35
N ARG A 31 -5.79 -5.86 -7.54
CA ARG A 31 -6.75 -6.81 -8.12
C ARG A 31 -6.08 -8.18 -8.31
N ALA A 32 -4.93 -8.23 -8.97
CA ALA A 32 -4.19 -9.47 -9.21
C ALA A 32 -3.84 -10.18 -7.89
N GLU A 33 -3.44 -9.42 -6.87
CA GLU A 33 -3.07 -9.99 -5.58
C GLU A 33 -4.28 -10.45 -4.75
N TYR A 34 -5.24 -9.55 -4.51
CA TYR A 34 -6.32 -9.76 -3.54
C TYR A 34 -7.51 -10.52 -4.11
N VAL A 35 -7.74 -10.44 -5.43
CA VAL A 35 -8.85 -11.14 -6.11
C VAL A 35 -8.33 -12.44 -6.72
N GLU A 36 -7.40 -12.37 -7.67
CA GLU A 36 -7.02 -13.53 -8.47
C GLU A 36 -6.20 -14.54 -7.66
N ARG A 37 -5.11 -14.07 -7.04
CA ARG A 37 -4.16 -14.98 -6.39
C ARG A 37 -4.63 -15.44 -5.01
N ARG A 38 -5.04 -14.49 -4.16
CA ARG A 38 -5.42 -14.79 -2.76
C ARG A 38 -6.89 -15.07 -2.55
N LYS A 39 -7.75 -14.64 -3.47
CA LYS A 39 -9.21 -14.80 -3.38
C LYS A 39 -9.78 -14.28 -2.06
N TRP A 40 -9.23 -13.18 -1.54
CA TRP A 40 -9.76 -12.49 -0.36
C TRP A 40 -11.03 -11.70 -0.70
N LEU A 41 -11.15 -11.29 -1.97
CA LEU A 41 -12.26 -10.53 -2.51
C LEU A 41 -12.74 -11.19 -3.79
N THR A 42 -14.02 -10.99 -4.11
CA THR A 42 -14.54 -11.24 -5.47
C THR A 42 -14.26 -10.02 -6.34
N GLU A 43 -14.34 -10.19 -7.66
CA GLU A 43 -14.27 -9.08 -8.62
C GLU A 43 -15.25 -7.96 -8.27
N GLN A 44 -16.49 -8.33 -7.99
CA GLN A 44 -17.55 -7.38 -7.65
C GLN A 44 -17.22 -6.61 -6.37
N THR A 45 -16.82 -7.29 -5.28
CA THR A 45 -16.50 -6.54 -4.05
C THR A 45 -15.25 -5.67 -4.21
N TYR A 46 -14.30 -6.09 -5.04
CA TYR A 46 -13.13 -5.26 -5.32
C TYR A 46 -13.53 -4.00 -6.10
N ALA A 47 -14.35 -4.15 -7.15
CA ALA A 47 -14.87 -3.03 -7.93
C ALA A 47 -15.68 -2.04 -7.07
N ASP A 48 -16.55 -2.55 -6.20
CA ASP A 48 -17.35 -1.72 -5.29
C ASP A 48 -16.46 -0.95 -4.30
N LEU A 49 -15.42 -1.61 -3.77
CA LEU A 49 -14.46 -0.96 -2.88
C LEU A 49 -13.66 0.12 -3.60
N VAL A 50 -13.20 -0.16 -4.83
CA VAL A 50 -12.51 0.84 -5.66
C VAL A 50 -13.42 2.02 -5.94
N ALA A 51 -14.67 1.78 -6.34
CA ALA A 51 -15.65 2.84 -6.58
C ALA A 51 -15.87 3.71 -5.34
N LEU A 52 -16.03 3.09 -4.17
CA LEU A 52 -16.16 3.81 -2.90
C LEU A 52 -14.92 4.68 -2.61
N CYS A 53 -13.72 4.14 -2.75
CA CYS A 53 -12.48 4.88 -2.49
C CYS A 53 -12.25 6.02 -3.51
N GLN A 54 -12.74 5.89 -4.73
CA GLN A 54 -12.66 6.96 -5.73
C GLN A 54 -13.63 8.13 -5.42
N LEU A 55 -14.67 7.90 -4.62
CA LEU A 55 -15.58 8.95 -4.15
C LEU A 55 -15.03 9.69 -2.93
N LEU A 56 -14.14 9.07 -2.16
CA LEU A 56 -13.59 9.65 -0.93
C LEU A 56 -12.40 10.58 -1.24
N PRO A 57 -12.20 11.66 -0.49
CA PRO A 57 -11.05 12.53 -0.66
C PRO A 57 -9.74 11.80 -0.30
N GLY A 58 -8.74 11.89 -1.18
CA GLY A 58 -7.40 11.36 -0.95
C GLY A 58 -6.97 10.27 -1.94
N PRO A 59 -5.82 9.62 -1.71
CA PRO A 59 -5.27 8.64 -2.64
C PRO A 59 -6.05 7.33 -2.62
N ALA A 60 -6.80 7.04 -3.68
CA ALA A 60 -7.65 5.85 -3.76
C ALA A 60 -6.89 4.53 -3.56
N SER A 61 -5.65 4.41 -4.06
CA SER A 61 -4.85 3.19 -3.85
C SER A 61 -4.62 2.90 -2.36
N SER A 62 -4.18 3.90 -1.58
CA SER A 62 -4.00 3.74 -0.13
C SER A 62 -5.30 3.39 0.58
N GLN A 63 -6.40 4.04 0.21
CA GLN A 63 -7.72 3.76 0.79
C GLN A 63 -8.21 2.34 0.46
N VAL A 64 -8.03 1.86 -0.77
CA VAL A 64 -8.37 0.48 -1.16
C VAL A 64 -7.53 -0.50 -0.35
N GLY A 65 -6.23 -0.27 -0.21
CA GLY A 65 -5.34 -1.10 0.61
C GLY A 65 -5.81 -1.20 2.07
N ILE A 66 -6.19 -0.06 2.67
CA ILE A 66 -6.81 -0.02 4.01
C ILE A 66 -8.11 -0.82 4.04
N GLY A 67 -9.01 -0.59 3.08
CA GLY A 67 -10.30 -1.26 3.00
C GLY A 67 -10.17 -2.79 2.88
N VAL A 68 -9.22 -3.27 2.07
CA VAL A 68 -8.89 -4.71 1.98
C VAL A 68 -8.38 -5.23 3.33
N GLY A 69 -7.48 -4.49 3.99
CA GLY A 69 -6.99 -4.84 5.32
C GLY A 69 -8.11 -4.95 6.35
N ILE A 70 -9.04 -3.99 6.35
CA ILE A 70 -10.24 -3.99 7.22
C ILE A 70 -11.10 -5.23 6.94
N LYS A 71 -11.39 -5.52 5.67
CA LYS A 71 -12.19 -6.68 5.30
C LYS A 71 -11.52 -8.01 5.66
N ARG A 72 -10.18 -8.09 5.63
CA ARG A 72 -9.44 -9.33 5.93
C ARG A 72 -9.24 -9.58 7.43
N ALA A 73 -8.93 -8.55 8.21
CA ALA A 73 -8.51 -8.69 9.60
C ALA A 73 -9.08 -7.62 10.57
N GLY A 74 -10.16 -6.94 10.19
CA GLY A 74 -10.79 -5.89 11.00
C GLY A 74 -10.00 -4.57 10.99
N ILE A 75 -10.39 -3.60 11.83
CA ILE A 75 -9.77 -2.27 11.87
C ILE A 75 -8.24 -2.32 12.00
N LEU A 76 -7.71 -3.21 12.85
CA LEU A 76 -6.27 -3.44 12.97
C LEU A 76 -5.63 -3.92 11.66
N GLY A 77 -6.35 -4.72 10.87
CA GLY A 77 -5.92 -5.11 9.53
C GLY A 77 -5.78 -3.92 8.59
N GLY A 78 -6.66 -2.93 8.68
CA GLY A 78 -6.55 -1.68 7.93
C GLY A 78 -5.29 -0.89 8.28
N MET A 79 -5.02 -0.73 9.58
CA MET A 79 -3.81 -0.07 10.08
C MET A 79 -2.54 -0.78 9.62
N VAL A 80 -2.53 -2.11 9.72
CA VAL A 80 -1.40 -2.94 9.31
C VAL A 80 -1.18 -2.90 7.79
N ALA A 81 -2.25 -2.89 6.99
CA ALA A 81 -2.15 -2.75 5.54
C ALA A 81 -1.55 -1.39 5.15
N TRP A 82 -2.00 -0.31 5.80
CA TRP A 82 -1.46 1.03 5.55
C TRP A 82 0.02 1.15 5.91
N LEU A 83 0.39 0.66 7.11
CA LEU A 83 1.79 0.64 7.55
C LEU A 83 2.65 -0.19 6.61
N GLY A 84 2.21 -1.40 6.27
CA GLY A 84 2.93 -2.28 5.36
C GLY A 84 3.16 -1.63 4.01
N PHE A 85 2.14 -1.02 3.41
CA PHE A 85 2.23 -0.40 2.10
C PHE A 85 3.05 0.90 2.08
N THR A 86 2.98 1.71 3.15
CA THR A 86 3.54 3.08 3.16
C THR A 86 4.93 3.17 3.77
N LEU A 87 5.20 2.41 4.85
CA LEU A 87 6.46 2.51 5.59
C LEU A 87 7.72 2.21 4.77
N PRO A 88 7.75 1.22 3.85
CA PRO A 88 8.98 0.93 3.11
C PRO A 88 9.46 2.13 2.29
N SER A 89 8.55 2.79 1.57
CA SER A 89 8.87 3.98 0.79
C SER A 89 9.26 5.16 1.68
N ALA A 90 8.55 5.37 2.79
CA ALA A 90 8.91 6.41 3.75
C ALA A 90 10.31 6.19 4.34
N ALA A 91 10.66 4.94 4.70
CA ALA A 91 11.98 4.60 5.21
C ALA A 91 13.08 4.85 4.17
N VAL A 92 12.86 4.45 2.91
CA VAL A 92 13.81 4.72 1.81
C VAL A 92 14.02 6.22 1.62
N LEU A 93 12.95 7.02 1.62
CA LEU A 93 13.06 8.47 1.49
C LEU A 93 13.82 9.09 2.66
N ILE A 94 13.50 8.70 3.91
CA ILE A 94 14.20 9.19 5.10
C ILE A 94 15.68 8.85 5.05
N LEU A 95 16.03 7.59 4.74
CA LEU A 95 17.42 7.14 4.63
C LEU A 95 18.17 7.87 3.52
N PHE A 96 17.50 8.09 2.38
CA PHE A 96 18.06 8.87 1.28
C PHE A 96 18.35 10.31 1.68
N THR A 97 17.38 10.98 2.33
CA THR A 97 17.56 12.35 2.83
C THR A 97 18.69 12.46 3.85
N TYR A 98 18.78 11.53 4.80
CA TYR A 98 19.91 11.49 5.75
C TYR A 98 21.24 11.24 5.05
N GLY A 99 21.27 10.35 4.05
CA GLY A 99 22.46 10.07 3.26
C GLY A 99 22.96 11.32 2.50
N VAL A 100 22.05 12.04 1.84
CA VAL A 100 22.37 13.29 1.14
C VAL A 100 22.83 14.37 2.12
N ALA A 101 22.19 14.49 3.29
CA ALA A 101 22.60 15.47 4.30
C ALA A 101 24.04 15.25 4.81
N GLN A 102 24.50 13.99 4.88
CA GLN A 102 25.88 13.68 5.26
C GLN A 102 26.89 13.83 4.11
N ALA A 103 26.43 13.77 2.85
CA ALA A 103 27.28 13.93 1.68
C ALA A 103 27.75 15.38 1.45
N GLY A 104 27.30 16.34 2.26
CA GLY A 104 27.56 17.77 2.07
C GLY A 104 26.65 18.39 1.02
N ASP A 105 26.58 19.71 1.01
CA ASP A 105 25.71 20.48 0.13
C ASP A 105 26.09 20.25 -1.35
N MET A 106 25.40 19.34 -2.04
CA MET A 106 25.61 19.07 -3.48
C MET A 106 25.04 20.20 -4.37
N SER A 107 24.62 21.31 -3.77
CA SER A 107 24.08 22.49 -4.44
C SER A 107 25.08 23.16 -5.41
N ASP A 108 26.39 22.92 -5.23
CA ASP A 108 27.45 23.44 -6.11
C ASP A 108 27.81 22.49 -7.29
N ALA A 109 27.12 21.35 -7.43
CA ALA A 109 27.43 20.35 -8.47
C ALA A 109 26.64 20.53 -9.78
N ALA A 110 25.98 21.68 -9.98
CA ALA A 110 25.19 22.01 -11.17
C ALA A 110 25.89 23.04 -12.08
#